data_AF-A0A0C9XH29-F1
#
_entry.id   AF-A0A0C9XH29-F1
#
_cell.length_a   1.000
_cell.length_b   1.000
_cell.length_c   1.000
_cell.angle_alpha   90.00
_cell.angle_beta   90.00
_cell.angle_gamma   90.00
#
_symmetry.space_group_name_H-M   'P 1'
#
loop_
_entity.id
_entity.type
_entity.pdbx_description
1 polymer ?
#
loop_
_entity_poly.entity_id
_entity_poly.type
_entity_poly.pdbx_seq_one_letter_code
_entity_poly.pdbx_strand_id
1 'polypeptide(L)'
;SYEKNIKLNGMLYFHPISDYGIRERMSRNYNIFKELCGKDNFKNVIFVTTMWDRVSEEVGSEREQDLQSNFWRGMISLGSTIHRFEGTTESAWKIINSL
;
A
#
# COMPACT_ATOMS: atom_id res chain seq x y z
N SER A 1 -5.56 31.22 12.91
CA SER A 1 -6.50 30.37 12.15
C SER A 1 -6.13 28.92 12.35
N TYR A 2 -7.12 28.07 12.57
CA TYR A 2 -7.01 26.68 13.05
C TYR A 2 -5.97 25.82 12.32
N GLU A 3 -4.79 25.66 12.91
CA GLU A 3 -3.97 24.45 12.70
C GLU A 3 -4.69 23.31 13.43
N LYS A 4 -5.62 22.66 12.73
CA LYS A 4 -6.14 21.38 13.21
C LYS A 4 -4.94 20.43 13.28
N ASN A 5 -4.53 20.09 14.50
CA ASN A 5 -3.62 19.00 14.83
C ASN A 5 -4.21 17.67 14.34
N ILE A 6 -4.27 17.46 13.02
CA ILE A 6 -4.69 16.21 12.40
C ILE A 6 -3.55 15.23 12.64
N LYS A 7 -3.71 14.37 13.65
CA LYS A 7 -2.85 13.21 13.82
C LYS A 7 -3.25 12.20 12.75
N LEU A 8 -2.38 11.98 11.76
CA LEU A 8 -2.54 10.90 10.80
C LEU A 8 -2.22 9.58 11.52
N ASN A 9 -3.27 8.90 11.98
CA ASN A 9 -3.13 7.64 12.72
C ASN A 9 -2.79 6.45 11.80
N GLY A 10 -3.16 6.50 10.52
CA GLY A 10 -3.01 5.39 9.59
C GLY A 10 -3.34 5.79 8.16
N MET A 11 -2.65 5.22 7.18
CA MET A 11 -2.90 5.46 5.77
C MET A 11 -2.87 4.14 4.99
N LEU A 12 -3.89 3.93 4.17
CA LEU A 12 -4.01 2.77 3.28
C LEU A 12 -3.74 3.19 1.83
N TYR A 13 -2.82 2.52 1.16
CA TYR A 13 -2.57 2.69 -0.28
C TYR A 13 -3.05 1.47 -1.04
N PHE A 14 -4.04 1.62 -1.91
CA PHE A 14 -4.62 0.50 -2.66
C PHE A 14 -4.00 0.38 -4.05
N HIS A 15 -3.64 -0.85 -4.43
CA HIS A 15 -3.12 -1.18 -5.76
C HIS A 15 -3.76 -2.46 -6.31
N PRO A 16 -4.37 -2.44 -7.52
CA PRO A 16 -4.85 -3.66 -8.15
C PRO A 16 -3.69 -4.53 -8.61
N ILE A 17 -3.59 -5.78 -8.13
CA ILE A 17 -2.55 -6.72 -8.55
C ILE A 17 -2.71 -7.14 -10.02
N SER A 18 -3.93 -6.98 -10.55
CA SER A 18 -4.25 -7.24 -11.95
C SER A 18 -3.62 -6.23 -12.92
N ASP A 19 -3.22 -5.05 -12.44
CA ASP A 19 -2.73 -3.97 -13.29
C ASP A 19 -1.27 -4.20 -13.72
N TYR A 20 -1.00 -4.14 -15.03
CA TYR A 20 0.33 -4.38 -15.62
C TYR A 20 1.13 -3.07 -15.81
N GLY A 21 0.50 -1.91 -15.59
CA GLY A 21 1.04 -0.56 -15.87
C GLY A 21 2.05 -0.02 -14.85
N ILE A 22 2.88 -0.90 -14.29
CA ILE A 22 3.56 -0.73 -12.99
C ILE A 22 4.55 0.46 -12.92
N ARG A 23 5.18 0.89 -14.02
CA ARG A 23 6.34 1.79 -13.92
C ARG A 23 6.02 3.29 -13.88
N GLU A 24 5.11 3.80 -14.71
CA GLU A 24 4.94 5.27 -14.85
C GLU A 24 3.89 5.87 -13.91
N ARG A 25 2.75 5.20 -13.70
CA ARG A 25 1.62 5.76 -12.92
C ARG A 25 1.85 5.71 -11.41
N MET A 26 2.56 4.71 -10.93
CA MET A 26 2.87 4.61 -9.50
C MET A 26 3.86 5.66 -9.04
N SER A 27 4.80 6.13 -9.88
CA SER A 27 5.81 7.12 -9.48
C SER A 27 5.20 8.45 -8.98
N ARG A 28 4.11 8.92 -9.63
CA ARG A 28 3.46 10.20 -9.28
C ARG A 28 2.71 10.11 -7.96
N ASN A 29 1.90 9.07 -7.78
CA ASN A 29 1.17 8.86 -6.53
C ASN A 29 2.14 8.51 -5.39
N TYR A 30 3.18 7.72 -5.66
CA TYR A 30 4.20 7.36 -4.68
C TYR A 30 4.97 8.58 -4.15
N ASN A 31 5.31 9.55 -5.02
CA ASN A 31 5.96 10.78 -4.58
C ASN A 31 5.05 11.65 -3.70
N ILE A 32 3.77 11.77 -4.06
CA ILE A 32 2.77 12.45 -3.21
C ILE A 32 2.64 11.73 -1.85
N PHE A 33 2.66 10.40 -1.84
CA PHE A 33 2.60 9.61 -0.61
C PHE A 33 3.83 9.82 0.29
N LYS A 34 5.04 9.91 -0.29
CA LYS A 34 6.25 10.27 0.45
C LYS A 34 6.19 11.66 1.05
N GLU A 35 5.65 12.63 0.32
CA GLU A 35 5.48 14.00 0.82
C GLU A 35 4.46 14.07 1.97
N LEU A 36 3.34 13.34 1.87
CA LEU A 36 2.27 13.33 2.88
C LEU A 36 2.67 12.64 4.19
N CYS A 37 3.49 11.59 4.14
CA CYS A 37 3.93 10.88 5.35
C CYS A 37 4.91 11.70 6.20
N GLY A 38 5.59 12.70 5.63
CA GLY A 38 6.79 13.25 6.23
C GLY A 38 7.87 12.18 6.44
N LYS A 39 9.04 12.55 6.97
CA LYS A 39 10.15 11.59 7.14
C LYS A 39 9.89 10.52 8.21
N ASP A 40 8.89 10.70 9.08
CA ASP A 40 8.79 9.96 10.35
C ASP A 40 7.53 9.08 10.51
N ASN A 41 6.57 9.06 9.57
CA ASN A 41 5.30 8.30 9.73
C ASN A 41 5.12 7.09 8.80
N PHE A 42 6.19 6.53 8.23
CA PHE A 42 6.09 5.37 7.34
C PHE A 42 5.56 4.09 8.03
N LYS A 43 5.72 3.98 9.35
CA LYS A 43 5.15 2.90 10.19
C LYS A 43 3.62 2.83 10.20
N ASN A 44 2.95 3.92 9.84
CA ASN A 44 1.48 4.00 9.81
C ASN A 44 0.93 3.80 8.39
N VAL A 45 1.75 3.34 7.44
CA VAL A 45 1.35 3.12 6.05
C VAL A 45 1.20 1.63 5.79
N ILE A 46 0.03 1.26 5.30
CA ILE A 46 -0.25 -0.10 4.81
C ILE A 46 -0.53 -0.03 3.31
N PHE A 47 0.22 -0.80 2.55
CA PHE A 47 -0.07 -1.07 1.15
C PHE A 47 -1.05 -2.24 1.06
N VAL A 48 -2.11 -2.07 0.28
CA VAL A 48 -3.17 -3.05 0.11
C VAL A 48 -3.25 -3.47 -1.35
N THR A 49 -2.97 -4.73 -1.63
CA THR A 49 -3.16 -5.30 -2.97
C THR A 49 -4.59 -5.81 -3.13
N THR A 50 -5.23 -5.51 -4.26
CA THR A 50 -6.65 -5.81 -4.53
C THR A 50 -6.83 -6.53 -5.88
N MET A 51 -8.04 -6.99 -6.18
CA MET A 51 -8.39 -7.67 -7.45
C MET A 51 -7.61 -8.97 -7.70
N TRP A 52 -7.34 -9.71 -6.63
CA TRP A 52 -6.67 -11.02 -6.67
C TRP A 52 -7.47 -12.08 -7.43
N ASP A 53 -8.79 -11.91 -7.53
CA ASP A 53 -9.72 -12.74 -8.31
C ASP A 53 -9.53 -12.63 -9.84
N ARG A 54 -8.73 -11.68 -10.31
CA ARG A 54 -8.53 -11.40 -11.75
C ARG A 54 -7.25 -12.00 -12.33
N VAL A 55 -6.39 -12.60 -11.52
CA VAL A 55 -5.13 -13.21 -11.93
C VAL A 55 -4.96 -14.56 -11.24
N SER A 56 -4.07 -15.42 -11.74
CA SER A 56 -3.70 -16.62 -10.99
C SER A 56 -2.83 -16.25 -9.77
N GLU A 57 -2.81 -17.12 -8.77
CA GLU A 57 -2.03 -16.92 -7.55
C GLU A 57 -0.53 -16.79 -7.84
N GLU A 58 -0.02 -17.53 -8.82
CA GLU A 58 1.39 -17.48 -9.23
C GLU A 58 1.73 -16.11 -9.82
N VAL A 59 0.91 -15.63 -10.77
CA VAL A 59 1.10 -14.33 -11.42
C VAL A 59 0.93 -13.19 -10.41
N GLY A 60 -0.07 -13.28 -9.55
CA GLY A 60 -0.31 -12.29 -8.50
C GLY A 60 0.87 -12.22 -7.52
N SER A 61 1.38 -13.37 -7.07
CA SER A 61 2.52 -13.45 -6.15
C SER A 61 3.81 -12.92 -6.77
N GLU A 62 4.08 -13.19 -8.05
CA GLU A 62 5.24 -12.63 -8.75
C GLU A 62 5.18 -11.10 -8.81
N ARG A 63 4.00 -10.55 -9.15
CA ARG A 63 3.79 -9.08 -9.18
C ARG A 63 3.90 -8.46 -7.80
N GLU A 64 3.38 -9.12 -6.77
CA GLU A 64 3.48 -8.64 -5.40
C GLU A 64 4.95 -8.60 -4.94
N GLN A 65 5.74 -9.61 -5.31
CA GLN A 65 7.18 -9.62 -5.05
C GLN A 65 7.92 -8.49 -5.77
N ASP A 66 7.55 -8.17 -7.01
CA ASP A 66 8.11 -7.05 -7.76
C ASP A 66 7.79 -5.70 -7.08
N LEU A 67 6.54 -5.51 -6.65
CA LEU A 67 6.12 -4.34 -5.88
C LEU A 67 6.91 -4.20 -4.59
N GLN A 68 7.08 -5.29 -3.84
CA GLN A 68 7.86 -5.34 -2.61
C GLN A 68 9.34 -5.01 -2.82
N SER A 69 9.94 -5.61 -3.84
CA SER A 69 11.39 -5.57 -4.06
C SER A 69 11.87 -4.30 -4.75
N ASN A 70 10.98 -3.64 -5.51
CA ASN A 70 11.33 -2.47 -6.30
C ASN A 70 10.62 -1.20 -5.81
N PHE A 71 9.29 -1.15 -5.91
CA PHE A 71 8.52 0.09 -5.71
C PHE A 71 8.36 0.47 -4.25
N TRP A 72 7.99 -0.49 -3.41
CA TRP A 72 7.68 -0.26 -2.00
C TRP A 72 8.83 -0.53 -1.07
N ARG A 73 9.93 -1.14 -1.56
CA ARG A 73 11.12 -1.50 -0.79
C ARG A 73 11.57 -0.42 0.19
N GLY A 74 11.69 0.82 -0.30
CA GLY A 74 12.12 1.95 0.54
C GLY A 74 11.16 2.22 1.71
N MET A 75 9.84 2.16 1.48
CA MET A 75 8.85 2.41 2.53
C MET A 75 8.69 1.22 3.48
N ILE A 76 8.76 0.00 2.95
CA ILE A 76 8.80 -1.22 3.76
C ILE A 76 10.00 -1.19 4.71
N SER A 77 11.18 -0.79 4.23
CA SER A 77 12.38 -0.65 5.06
C SER A 77 12.25 0.41 6.18
N LEU A 78 11.27 1.31 6.06
CA LEU A 78 10.94 2.34 7.04
C LEU A 78 9.72 1.98 7.90
N GLY A 79 9.23 0.73 7.81
CA GLY A 79 8.19 0.18 8.67
C GLY A 79 6.79 0.06 8.05
N SER A 80 6.60 0.41 6.77
CA SER A 80 5.33 0.17 6.10
C SER A 80 5.07 -1.33 5.89
N THR A 81 3.81 -1.75 5.94
CA THR A 81 3.41 -3.16 5.76
C THR A 81 2.61 -3.35 4.47
N ILE A 82 2.44 -4.61 4.07
CA ILE A 82 1.63 -5.00 2.90
C ILE A 82 0.61 -6.04 3.34
N HIS A 83 -0.61 -5.91 2.83
CA HIS A 83 -1.68 -6.87 3.02
C HIS A 83 -2.46 -7.11 1.72
N ARG A 84 -2.94 -8.34 1.55
CA ARG A 84 -3.85 -8.70 0.45
C ARG A 84 -5.30 -8.50 0.88
N PHE A 85 -6.07 -7.82 0.04
CA PHE A 85 -7.52 -7.74 0.17
C PHE A 85 -8.18 -8.76 -0.75
N GLU A 86 -8.77 -9.78 -0.13
CA GLU A 86 -9.38 -10.96 -0.79
C GLU A 86 -10.85 -10.71 -1.18
N GLY A 87 -11.32 -9.45 -1.14
CA GLY A 87 -12.70 -9.10 -1.51
C GLY A 87 -13.75 -9.41 -0.43
N THR A 88 -13.34 -9.78 0.78
CA THR A 88 -14.26 -10.17 1.87
C THR A 88 -14.27 -9.18 3.03
N THR A 89 -15.36 -9.15 3.80
CA THR A 89 -15.44 -8.28 4.99
C THR A 89 -14.38 -8.66 6.02
N GLU A 90 -14.08 -9.95 6.16
CA GLU A 90 -13.07 -10.47 7.07
C GLU A 90 -11.66 -10.01 6.68
N SER A 91 -11.33 -10.03 5.38
CA SER A 91 -10.02 -9.53 4.91
C SER A 91 -9.89 -8.01 5.09
N ALA A 92 -10.98 -7.25 4.89
CA ALA A 92 -10.98 -5.81 5.20
C ALA A 92 -10.70 -5.55 6.69
N TRP A 93 -11.39 -6.23 7.59
CA TRP A 93 -11.17 -6.04 9.04
C TRP A 93 -9.77 -6.48 9.49
N LYS A 94 -9.20 -7.53 8.89
CA LYS A 94 -7.79 -7.90 9.15
C LYS A 94 -6.81 -6.78 8.81
N ILE A 95 -7.05 -6.04 7.73
CA ILE A 95 -6.23 -4.89 7.32
C ILE A 95 -6.44 -3.71 8.27
N ILE A 96 -7.68 -3.41 8.64
CA ILE A 96 -7.97 -2.29 9.54
C ILE A 96 -7.39 -2.54 10.93
N ASN A 97 -7.44 -3.77 11.44
CA ASN A 97 -6.92 -4.13 12.75
C ASN A 97 -5.39 -4.25 12.79
N SER A 98 -4.68 -4.11 11.66
CA SER A 98 -3.21 -4.06 11.62
C SER A 98 -2.64 -2.64 11.60
N LEU A 99 -3.50 -1.60 11.60
CA LEU A 99 -3.13 -0.19 11.73
C LEU A 99 -2.74 0.19 13.16
#